data_AF-A0A1B6CKT7-F1
#
_entry.id   AF-A0A1B6CKT7-F1
#
_cell.length_a   1.000
_cell.length_b   1.000
_cell.length_c   1.000
_cell.angle_alpha   90.00
_cell.angle_beta   90.00
_cell.angle_gamma   90.00
#
_symmetry.space_group_name_H-M   'P 1'
#
loop_
_entity.id
_entity.type
_entity.pdbx_description
1 polymer ?
#
loop_
_entity_poly.entity_id
_entity_poly.type
_entity_poly.pdbx_seq_one_letter_code
_entity_poly.pdbx_strand_id
1 'polypeptide(L)'
;FNFAFEYFRNGGFGRCAFLVVSDDQEWVKDNLLSNKTNSDVFLINGPERNPHKDLALLSLCNHSIFDYGSFGLWGAVYSGGEVVTSNSYGQAHQFIVYKRFHFFDPQPDEELITLGRYEKLNYLS
;
A
#
# COMPACT_ATOMS: atom_id res chain seq x y z
N PHE A 1 2.66 6.70 -1.28
CA PHE A 1 2.18 5.70 -2.25
C PHE A 1 3.23 5.32 -3.30
N ASN A 2 3.81 6.24 -4.07
CA ASN A 2 4.80 5.88 -5.11
C ASN A 2 5.96 5.00 -4.60
N PHE A 3 6.52 5.34 -3.43
CA PHE A 3 7.48 4.50 -2.74
C PHE A 3 7.02 3.04 -2.55
N ALA A 4 5.79 2.86 -2.06
CA ALA A 4 5.23 1.54 -1.80
C ALA A 4 4.99 0.78 -3.11
N PHE A 5 4.57 1.47 -4.18
CA PHE A 5 4.46 0.86 -5.50
C PHE A 5 5.82 0.38 -6.00
N GLU A 6 6.86 1.21 -5.88
CA GLU A 6 8.22 0.82 -6.25
C GLU A 6 8.73 -0.36 -5.41
N TYR A 7 8.45 -0.36 -4.11
CA TYR A 7 8.82 -1.46 -3.22
C TYR A 7 8.28 -2.80 -3.75
N PHE A 8 6.99 -2.87 -4.11
CA PHE A 8 6.39 -4.08 -4.66
C PHE A 8 6.82 -4.38 -6.10
N ARG A 9 7.10 -3.36 -6.92
CA ARG A 9 7.62 -3.56 -8.28
C ARG A 9 9.02 -4.16 -8.27
N ASN A 10 9.88 -3.73 -7.35
CA ASN A 10 11.28 -4.14 -7.26
C ASN A 10 11.53 -5.31 -6.30
N GLY A 11 10.58 -5.62 -5.41
CA GLY A 11 10.71 -6.64 -4.37
C GLY A 11 10.68 -8.09 -4.84
N GLY A 12 10.67 -8.35 -6.15
CA GLY A 12 10.68 -9.72 -6.69
C GLY A 12 9.31 -10.39 -6.75
N PHE A 13 8.21 -9.66 -6.55
CA PHE A 13 6.83 -10.16 -6.62
C PHE A 13 6.30 -10.36 -8.05
N GLY A 14 7.11 -10.07 -9.07
CA GLY A 14 6.72 -10.14 -10.47
C GLY A 14 5.91 -8.93 -10.92
N ARG A 15 4.98 -9.13 -11.86
CA ARG A 15 4.12 -8.05 -12.37
C ARG A 15 2.99 -7.79 -11.38
N CYS A 16 3.03 -6.62 -10.75
CA CYS A 16 2.01 -6.17 -9.80
C CYS A 16 0.91 -5.35 -10.50
N ALA A 17 -0.31 -5.44 -9.97
CA ALA A 17 -1.40 -4.53 -10.28
C ALA A 17 -1.88 -3.90 -8.97
N PHE A 18 -1.98 -2.58 -8.93
CA PHE A 18 -2.33 -1.84 -7.72
C PHE A 18 -3.78 -1.40 -7.78
N LEU A 19 -4.62 -2.03 -6.95
CA LEU A 19 -6.03 -1.67 -6.83
C LEU A 19 -6.18 -0.63 -5.72
N VAL A 20 -6.67 0.55 -6.06
CA VAL A 20 -6.86 1.68 -5.15
C VAL A 20 -8.34 1.82 -4.83
N VAL A 21 -8.67 1.79 -3.55
CA VAL A 21 -9.98 2.16 -3.01
C VAL A 21 -9.79 3.43 -2.20
N SER A 22 -10.58 4.46 -2.47
CA SER A 22 -10.53 5.72 -1.71
C SER A 22 -11.88 6.42 -1.75
N ASP A 23 -12.23 7.13 -0.69
CA ASP A 23 -13.34 8.07 -0.71
C ASP A 23 -12.97 9.32 -1.55
N ASP A 24 -11.73 9.79 -1.50
CA ASP A 24 -11.24 10.92 -2.31
C ASP A 24 -10.72 10.49 -3.70
N GLN A 25 -11.67 10.27 -4.61
CA GLN A 25 -11.37 9.87 -5.99
C GLN A 25 -10.64 10.96 -6.79
N GLU A 26 -10.86 12.24 -6.45
CA GLU A 26 -10.21 13.36 -7.14
C GLU A 26 -8.73 13.39 -6.79
N TRP A 27 -8.41 13.27 -5.50
CA TRP A 27 -7.03 13.18 -5.04
C TRP A 27 -6.29 11.99 -5.69
N VAL A 28 -6.93 10.81 -5.78
CA VAL A 28 -6.33 9.64 -6.43
C VAL A 28 -6.02 9.91 -7.90
N LYS A 29 -6.95 10.52 -8.64
CA LYS A 29 -6.73 10.86 -10.05
C LYS A 29 -5.57 11.84 -10.21
N ASP A 30 -5.54 12.87 -9.39
CA ASP A 30 -4.56 13.96 -9.51
C ASP A 30 -3.16 13.57 -9.03
N ASN A 31 -3.05 12.70 -8.02
CA ASN A 31 -1.76 12.36 -7.41
C ASN A 31 -1.20 10.99 -7.82
N LEU A 32 -2.08 10.03 -8.13
CA LEU A 32 -1.65 8.66 -8.47
C LEU A 32 -1.77 8.39 -9.96
N LEU A 33 -2.93 8.65 -10.57
CA LEU A 33 -3.21 8.27 -11.96
C LEU A 33 -2.66 9.26 -13.00
N SER A 34 -2.49 10.52 -12.62
CA SER A 34 -1.87 11.55 -13.49
C SER A 34 -0.38 11.24 -13.79
N ASN A 35 0.25 10.42 -12.95
CA ASN A 35 1.65 10.06 -13.10
C ASN A 35 1.82 8.94 -14.13
N LYS A 36 2.61 9.20 -15.19
CA LYS A 36 2.86 8.25 -16.27
C LYS A 36 3.52 6.94 -15.82
N THR A 37 4.21 6.92 -14.68
CA THR A 37 4.84 5.71 -14.15
C THR A 37 3.86 4.77 -13.43
N ASN A 38 2.59 5.17 -13.28
CA ASN A 38 1.55 4.43 -12.56
C ASN A 38 0.50 3.81 -13.51
N SER A 39 0.94 3.27 -14.65
CA SER A 39 0.05 2.61 -15.63
C SER A 39 -0.58 1.29 -15.14
N ASP A 40 -0.04 0.74 -14.05
CA ASP A 40 -0.46 -0.46 -13.32
C ASP A 40 -1.32 -0.14 -12.08
N VAL A 41 -1.71 1.13 -11.89
CA VAL A 41 -2.55 1.60 -10.78
C VAL A 41 -3.98 1.83 -11.27
N PHE A 42 -4.95 1.22 -10.59
CA PHE A 42 -6.36 1.24 -10.98
C PHE A 42 -7.22 1.72 -9.81
N LEU A 43 -7.95 2.82 -10.00
CA LEU A 43 -8.97 3.25 -9.05
C LEU A 43 -10.21 2.36 -9.20
N ILE A 44 -10.53 1.60 -8.16
CA ILE A 44 -11.66 0.68 -8.12
C ILE A 44 -12.75 1.29 -7.24
N ASN A 45 -13.46 2.27 -7.80
CA ASN A 45 -14.69 2.78 -7.20
C ASN A 45 -15.84 2.60 -8.18
N GLY A 46 -16.92 1.96 -7.72
CA GLY A 46 -18.19 1.95 -8.44
C GLY A 46 -18.89 3.31 -8.37
N PRO A 47 -19.95 3.51 -9.19
CA PRO A 47 -20.81 4.70 -9.09
C PRO A 47 -21.48 4.84 -7.72
N GLU A 48 -21.67 3.72 -7.02
CA GLU A 48 -22.14 3.66 -5.64
C GLU A 48 -21.00 3.20 -4.72
N ARG A 49 -20.71 3.96 -3.66
CA ARG A 49 -19.76 3.55 -2.63
C ARG A 49 -20.34 2.37 -1.85
N ASN A 50 -19.63 1.24 -1.86
CA ASN A 50 -20.03 0.07 -1.09
C ASN A 50 -18.83 -0.48 -0.30
N PRO A 51 -18.66 -0.03 0.96
CA PRO A 51 -17.47 -0.36 1.75
C PRO A 51 -17.32 -1.87 1.99
N HIS A 52 -18.41 -2.65 1.94
CA HIS A 52 -18.35 -4.10 2.08
C HIS A 52 -17.71 -4.76 0.86
N LYS A 53 -18.04 -4.28 -0.36
CA LYS A 53 -17.43 -4.76 -1.59
C LYS A 53 -15.97 -4.34 -1.67
N ASP A 54 -15.68 -3.12 -1.26
CA ASP A 54 -14.33 -2.58 -1.25
C ASP A 54 -13.44 -3.37 -0.28
N LEU A 55 -13.93 -3.66 0.93
CA LEU A 55 -13.20 -4.46 1.90
C LEU A 55 -13.00 -5.92 1.43
N ALA A 56 -14.02 -6.52 0.81
CA ALA A 56 -13.91 -7.85 0.21
C ALA A 56 -12.92 -7.90 -0.95
N LEU A 57 -12.79 -6.82 -1.72
CA LEU A 57 -11.77 -6.71 -2.77
C LEU A 57 -10.38 -6.62 -2.14
N LEU A 58 -10.20 -5.75 -1.14
CA LEU A 58 -8.93 -5.59 -0.43
C LEU A 58 -8.47 -6.89 0.22
N SER A 59 -9.38 -7.70 0.78
CA SER A 59 -9.05 -9.00 1.39
C SER A 59 -8.58 -10.06 0.39
N LEU A 60 -8.87 -9.88 -0.91
CA LEU A 60 -8.45 -10.81 -1.96
C LEU A 60 -7.08 -10.45 -2.55
N CYS A 61 -6.53 -9.28 -2.21
CA CYS A 61 -5.21 -8.86 -2.67
C CYS A 61 -4.10 -9.70 -2.01
N ASN A 62 -2.97 -9.85 -2.71
CA ASN A 62 -1.81 -10.58 -2.17
C ASN A 62 -1.01 -9.78 -1.14
N HIS A 63 -1.05 -8.45 -1.23
CA HIS A 63 -0.32 -7.51 -0.40
C HIS A 63 -1.19 -6.27 -0.17
N SER A 64 -0.85 -5.44 0.81
CA SER A 64 -1.63 -4.24 1.12
C SER A 64 -0.76 -3.00 1.27
N ILE A 65 -1.25 -1.91 0.72
CA ILE A 65 -0.73 -0.57 0.98
C ILE A 65 -1.90 0.21 1.56
N PHE A 66 -1.68 0.85 2.70
CA PHE A 66 -2.69 1.73 3.26
C PHE A 66 -2.04 2.96 3.90
N ASP A 67 -2.79 4.05 3.95
CA ASP A 67 -2.47 5.18 4.79
C ASP A 67 -3.00 4.94 6.21
N TYR A 68 -2.67 5.84 7.13
CA TYR A 68 -3.14 5.72 8.49
C TYR A 68 -4.69 5.70 8.54
N GLY A 69 -5.28 4.56 8.85
CA GLY A 69 -6.73 4.41 8.90
C GLY A 69 -7.20 3.00 9.28
N SER A 70 -8.34 2.89 9.96
CA SER A 70 -8.91 1.61 10.38
C SER A 70 -9.42 0.77 9.21
N PHE A 71 -9.90 1.40 8.14
CA PHE A 71 -10.40 0.69 6.97
C PHE A 71 -9.28 -0.06 6.23
N GLY A 72 -8.18 0.65 5.94
CA GLY A 72 -6.99 0.06 5.33
C GLY A 72 -6.34 -1.00 6.22
N LEU A 73 -6.32 -0.77 7.54
CA LEU A 73 -5.87 -1.75 8.52
C LEU A 73 -6.62 -3.08 8.39
N TRP A 74 -7.96 -3.05 8.37
CA TRP A 74 -8.75 -4.28 8.24
C TRP A 74 -8.52 -4.96 6.89
N GLY A 75 -8.41 -4.20 5.79
CA GLY A 75 -8.03 -4.75 4.49
C GLY A 75 -6.70 -5.50 4.54
N ALA A 76 -5.70 -4.92 5.21
CA ALA A 76 -4.38 -5.54 5.41
C ALA A 76 -4.42 -6.78 6.31
N VAL A 77 -5.21 -6.77 7.38
CA VAL A 77 -5.41 -7.96 8.24
C VAL A 77 -6.01 -9.11 7.42
N TYR A 78 -6.96 -8.83 6.54
CA TYR A 78 -7.64 -9.88 5.78
C TYR A 78 -6.85 -10.38 4.56
N SER A 79 -5.99 -9.56 3.94
CA SER A 79 -5.15 -9.98 2.82
C SER A 79 -4.03 -10.95 3.25
N GLY A 80 -3.51 -10.77 4.48
CA GLY A 80 -2.54 -11.68 5.09
C GLY A 80 -1.15 -11.68 4.46
N GLY A 81 -0.87 -10.74 3.55
CA GLY A 81 0.42 -10.58 2.89
C GLY A 81 1.32 -9.53 3.53
N GLU A 82 2.34 -9.11 2.78
CA GLU A 82 3.17 -7.98 3.18
C GLU A 82 2.39 -6.67 3.13
N VAL A 83 2.68 -5.79 4.09
CA VAL A 83 1.95 -4.54 4.28
C VAL A 83 2.91 -3.36 4.34
N VAL A 84 2.67 -2.35 3.52
CA VAL A 84 3.40 -1.07 3.56
C VAL A 84 2.48 0.03 4.04
N THR A 85 2.86 0.72 5.11
CA THR A 85 2.10 1.85 5.69
C THR A 85 3.00 3.05 6.00
N SER A 86 2.42 4.23 6.14
CA SER A 86 3.12 5.41 6.66
C SER A 86 3.34 5.31 8.17
N ASN A 87 4.51 5.76 8.63
CA ASN A 87 4.79 5.92 10.05
C ASN A 87 4.29 7.31 10.51
N SER A 88 3.04 7.37 10.98
CA SER A 88 2.43 8.53 11.64
C SER A 88 2.13 9.78 10.80
N TYR A 89 1.19 10.59 11.32
CA TYR A 89 0.78 11.88 10.75
C TYR A 89 1.94 12.89 10.84
N GLY A 90 2.44 13.36 9.69
CA GLY A 90 3.41 14.47 9.63
C GLY A 90 4.90 14.08 9.53
N GLN A 91 5.26 12.80 9.62
CA GLN A 91 6.61 12.36 9.24
C GLN A 91 6.61 11.93 7.77
N ALA A 92 6.71 12.93 6.89
CA ALA A 92 7.09 12.67 5.51
C ALA A 92 8.37 11.82 5.53
N HIS A 93 8.42 10.75 4.75
CA HIS A 93 9.60 9.90 4.48
C HIS A 93 9.89 8.69 5.38
N GLN A 94 9.01 8.32 6.31
CA GLN A 94 9.12 7.04 7.01
C GLN A 94 7.98 6.08 6.63
N PHE A 95 8.35 4.91 6.12
CA PHE A 95 7.44 3.82 5.83
C PHE A 95 7.77 2.64 6.73
N ILE A 96 6.73 1.93 7.14
CA ILE A 96 6.86 0.66 7.86
C ILE A 96 6.45 -0.44 6.90
N VAL A 97 7.31 -1.44 6.76
CA VAL A 97 7.00 -2.67 6.04
C VAL A 97 6.82 -3.79 7.06
N TYR A 98 5.65 -4.41 7.04
CA TYR A 98 5.36 -5.61 7.78
C TYR A 98 5.47 -6.79 6.82
N LYS A 99 6.46 -7.67 7.01
CA LYS A 99 6.60 -8.89 6.18
C LYS A 99 5.53 -9.93 6.50
N ARG A 100 4.99 -9.85 7.72
CA ARG A 100 3.89 -10.68 8.19
C ARG A 100 2.98 -9.85 9.07
N PHE A 101 1.75 -9.63 8.62
CA PHE A 101 0.79 -8.80 9.33
C PHE A 101 -0.29 -9.66 9.97
N HIS A 102 -0.10 -10.01 11.24
CA HIS A 102 -1.13 -10.65 12.05
C HIS A 102 -1.52 -9.71 13.19
N PHE A 103 -2.82 -9.47 13.35
CA PHE A 103 -3.35 -8.57 14.39
C PHE A 103 -2.95 -8.97 15.81
N PHE A 104 -2.64 -10.26 16.03
CA PHE A 104 -2.21 -10.81 17.30
C PHE A 104 -0.71 -11.09 17.38
N ASP A 105 0.09 -10.62 16.42
CA ASP A 105 1.53 -10.80 16.50
C ASP A 105 2.10 -9.89 17.61
N PRO A 106 2.62 -10.45 18.71
CA PRO A 106 3.09 -9.65 19.83
C PRO A 106 4.33 -8.81 19.48
N GLN A 107 5.02 -9.14 18.39
CA GLN A 107 6.11 -8.37 17.79
C GLN A 107 6.10 -8.63 16.27
N PRO A 108 5.49 -7.77 15.45
CA PRO A 108 5.56 -7.95 14.01
C PRO A 108 7.03 -7.85 13.56
N ASP A 109 7.40 -8.62 12.54
CA ASP A 109 8.67 -8.40 11.83
C ASP A 109 8.56 -7.08 11.04
N GLU A 110 8.80 -5.98 11.74
CA GLU A 110 8.75 -4.61 11.22
C GLU A 110 10.11 -4.21 10.67
N GLU A 111 10.13 -3.80 9.41
CA GLU A 111 11.27 -3.13 8.83
C GLU A 111 10.93 -1.66 8.59
N LEU A 112 11.56 -0.77 9.38
CA LEU A 112 11.51 0.67 9.13
C LEU A 112 12.37 1.00 7.92
N ILE A 113 11.72 1.51 6.87
CA ILE A 113 12.37 1.96 5.67
C ILE A 113 12.15 3.47 5.51
N THR A 114 13.25 4.21 5.62
CA THR A 114 13.31 5.62 5.24
C THR A 114 13.63 5.72 3.75
N LEU A 115 13.02 6.68 3.04
CA LEU A 115 13.25 6.87 1.59
C LEU A 115 14.73 6.85 1.18
N GLY A 116 15.60 7.56 1.90
CA GLY A 116 17.05 7.57 1.60
C GLY A 116 17.75 6.21 1.78
N ARG A 117 17.22 5.31 2.62
CA ARG A 117 17.73 3.93 2.76
C ARG A 117 17.30 3.06 1.58
N TYR A 118 16.08 3.24 1.10
CA TYR A 118 15.54 2.49 -0.03
C TYR A 118 16.19 2.86 -1.37
N GLU A 119 16.39 4.15 -1.63
CA GLU A 119 17.13 4.57 -2.84
C GLU A 119 18.51 3.91 -2.88
N LYS A 120 19.23 3.92 -1.76
CA LYS A 120 20.54 3.26 -1.64
C LYS A 120 20.48 1.75 -1.87
N LEU A 121 19.41 1.07 -1.46
CA LEU A 121 19.22 -0.36 -1.74
C LEU A 121 18.98 -0.62 -3.23
N ASN A 122 18.16 0.19 -3.90
CA ASN A 122 17.90 0.06 -5.34
C ASN A 122 19.12 0.40 -6.22
N TYR A 123 20.05 1.23 -5.76
CA TYR A 123 21.31 1.48 -6.48
C TYR A 123 22.37 0.39 -6.29
N LEU A 124 22.17 -0.54 -5.34
CA LEU A 124 23.14 -1.59 -4.99
C LEU A 124 22.73 -2.99 -5.48
N SER A 125 21.54 -3.13 -6.07
CA SER A 125 20.98 -4.35 -6.68
C SER A 125 21.12 -4.35 -8.19
#